data_AF-A0AAV7KY66-F1
#
_entry.id   AF-A0AAV7KY66-F1
#
_cell.length_a   1.000
_cell.length_b   1.000
_cell.length_c   1.000
_cell.angle_alpha   90.00
_cell.angle_beta   90.00
_cell.angle_gamma   90.00
#
_symmetry.space_group_name_H-M   'P 1'
#
loop_
_entity.id
_entity.type
_entity.pdbx_description
1 polymer ?
#
loop_
_entity_poly.entity_id
_entity_poly.type
_entity_poly.pdbx_seq_one_letter_code
_entity_poly.pdbx_strand_id
1 'polypeptide(L)'
;MLFTINEINHNPALLPNLTLGFGIIDSCNIVRRALQGITQLTSRKEKGDVNYQCRHSQSRLLAIIGDAGMAQTVAMAQLLGLYRLPQIPKNDSRQKAVALESSELHTLVQMALGTTEA
;
A
#
# COMPACT_ATOMS: atom_id res chain seq x y z
N MET A 1 5.90 8.10 7.45
CA MET A 1 6.28 6.97 6.59
C MET A 1 7.79 6.94 6.33
N LEU A 2 8.39 8.02 5.80
CA LEU A 2 9.84 8.08 5.51
C LEU A 2 10.73 7.67 6.70
N PHE A 3 10.49 8.27 7.87
CA PHE A 3 11.25 7.96 9.09
C PHE A 3 11.21 6.48 9.44
N THR A 4 10.01 5.88 9.50
CA THR A 4 9.84 4.46 9.83
C THR A 4 10.56 3.54 8.86
N ILE A 5 10.54 3.86 7.56
CA ILE A 5 11.27 3.07 6.56
C ILE A 5 12.78 3.18 6.77
N ASN A 6 13.25 4.38 7.10
CA ASN A 6 14.66 4.59 7.43
C ASN A 6 15.08 3.73 8.63
N GLU A 7 14.29 3.74 9.71
CA GLU A 7 14.54 2.92 10.90
C GLU A 7 14.56 1.42 10.57
N ILE A 8 13.62 0.93 9.75
CA ILE A 8 13.60 -0.49 9.35
C ILE A 8 14.85 -0.84 8.54
N ASN A 9 15.22 -0.01 7.55
CA ASN A 9 16.37 -0.27 6.70
C ASN A 9 17.72 -0.23 7.45
N HIS A 10 17.79 0.48 8.60
CA HIS A 10 18.99 0.54 9.43
C HIS A 10 18.98 -0.47 10.58
N ASN A 11 17.90 -1.22 10.78
CA ASN A 11 17.81 -2.21 11.83
C ASN A 11 18.21 -3.60 11.29
N PRO A 12 19.37 -4.16 11.68
CA PRO A 12 19.83 -5.45 11.17
C PRO A 12 18.93 -6.64 11.60
N ALA A 13 18.07 -6.45 12.59
CA ALA A 13 17.09 -7.46 13.00
C ALA A 13 15.82 -7.46 12.11
N LEU A 14 15.58 -6.41 11.34
CA LEU A 14 14.39 -6.27 10.49
C LEU A 14 14.80 -6.27 9.02
N LEU A 15 14.37 -7.30 8.28
CA LEU A 15 14.66 -7.46 6.84
C LEU A 15 16.18 -7.39 6.51
N PRO A 16 17.02 -8.25 7.11
CA PRO A 16 18.46 -8.23 6.85
C PRO A 16 18.76 -8.43 5.36
N ASN A 17 19.71 -7.66 4.84
CA ASN A 17 20.13 -7.67 3.41
C ASN A 17 19.04 -7.25 2.41
N LEU A 18 17.97 -6.59 2.86
CA LEU A 18 16.94 -6.02 2.01
C LEU A 18 16.79 -4.52 2.31
N THR A 19 16.45 -3.75 1.28
CA THR A 19 16.13 -2.32 1.42
C THR A 19 14.69 -2.09 1.00
N LEU A 20 13.87 -1.60 1.90
CA LEU A 20 12.53 -1.13 1.61
C LEU A 20 12.59 0.21 0.87
N GLY A 21 12.10 0.22 -0.36
CA GLY A 21 11.76 1.44 -1.10
C GLY A 21 10.30 1.85 -0.86
N PHE A 22 9.94 3.06 -1.29
CA PHE A 22 8.57 3.57 -1.19
C PHE A 22 8.24 4.57 -2.29
N GLY A 23 6.95 4.70 -2.58
CA GLY A 23 6.36 5.79 -3.35
C GLY A 23 5.32 6.51 -2.50
N ILE A 24 5.31 7.84 -2.53
CA ILE A 24 4.32 8.66 -1.83
C ILE A 24 3.48 9.38 -2.87
N ILE A 25 2.17 9.33 -2.69
CA ILE A 25 1.18 10.05 -3.49
C ILE A 25 0.38 10.92 -2.54
N ASP A 26 0.06 12.12 -3.00
CA ASP A 26 -0.96 12.94 -2.37
C ASP A 26 -2.31 12.74 -3.09
N SER A 27 -3.28 12.15 -2.38
CA SER A 27 -4.66 12.03 -2.89
C SER A 27 -5.42 13.36 -2.83
N CYS A 28 -4.94 14.34 -2.06
CA CYS A 28 -5.63 15.58 -1.72
C CYS A 28 -7.07 15.35 -1.22
N ASN A 29 -7.34 14.20 -0.59
CA ASN A 29 -8.70 13.75 -0.24
C ASN A 29 -9.66 13.64 -1.44
N ILE A 30 -9.17 13.47 -2.67
CA ILE A 30 -9.98 13.30 -3.87
C ILE A 30 -9.85 11.86 -4.36
N VAL A 31 -10.98 11.13 -4.42
CA VAL A 31 -11.03 9.72 -4.87
C VAL A 31 -10.34 9.51 -6.21
N ARG A 32 -10.60 10.38 -7.19
CA ARG A 32 -9.97 10.30 -8.52
C ARG A 32 -8.45 10.39 -8.46
N ARG A 33 -7.89 11.27 -7.62
CA ARG A 33 -6.44 11.42 -7.45
C ARG A 33 -5.83 10.22 -6.76
N ALA A 34 -6.50 9.68 -5.74
CA ALA A 34 -6.09 8.44 -5.07
C ALA A 34 -5.96 7.28 -6.07
N LEU A 35 -6.99 7.07 -6.90
CA LEU A 35 -7.00 6.04 -7.95
C LEU A 35 -5.93 6.27 -9.02
N GLN A 36 -5.75 7.51 -9.47
CA GLN A 36 -4.68 7.88 -10.42
C GLN A 36 -3.29 7.60 -9.85
N GLY A 37 -3.10 7.84 -8.56
CA GLY A 37 -1.84 7.55 -7.90
C GLY A 37 -1.56 6.05 -7.81
N ILE A 38 -2.50 5.26 -7.30
CA ILE A 38 -2.28 3.81 -7.19
C ILE A 38 -2.13 3.15 -8.56
N THR A 39 -2.82 3.65 -9.59
CA THR A 39 -2.59 3.19 -10.98
C THR A 39 -1.19 3.54 -11.46
N GLN A 40 -0.61 4.68 -11.10
CA GLN A 40 0.78 4.99 -11.43
C GLN A 40 1.80 4.09 -10.71
N LEU A 41 1.53 3.69 -9.46
CA LEU A 41 2.41 2.77 -8.72
C LEU A 41 2.27 1.31 -9.15
N THR A 42 1.08 0.91 -9.58
CA THR A 42 0.79 -0.46 -10.05
C THR A 42 1.08 -0.65 -11.52
N SER A 43 0.95 0.40 -12.33
CA SER A 43 1.33 0.42 -13.73
C SER A 43 2.85 0.29 -13.82
N ARG A 44 3.28 -0.95 -13.96
CA ARG A 44 4.61 -1.29 -14.45
C ARG A 44 4.74 -0.53 -15.77
N LYS A 45 5.59 0.49 -15.82
CA LYS A 45 6.09 1.02 -17.09
C LYS A 45 6.84 -0.11 -17.78
N GLU A 46 6.13 -0.99 -18.46
CA GLU A 46 6.64 -1.57 -19.70
C GLU A 46 6.73 -0.38 -20.65
N LYS A 47 7.87 0.31 -20.60
CA LYS A 47 8.34 0.97 -21.82
C LYS A 47 8.40 -0.16 -22.84
N GLY A 48 7.50 -0.08 -23.83
CA GLY A 48 7.29 -1.10 -24.84
C GLY A 48 8.52 -1.29 -25.71
N ASP A 49 9.48 -2.07 -25.20
CA ASP A 49 10.40 -2.82 -26.01
C ASP A 49 10.04 -4.29 -25.82
N VAL A 50 9.58 -4.92 -26.90
CA VAL A 50 9.28 -6.36 -27.03
C VAL A 50 10.56 -7.22 -26.89
N ASN A 51 11.65 -6.64 -26.38
CA ASN A 51 12.91 -7.31 -26.19
C ASN A 51 13.13 -7.53 -24.69
N TYR A 52 12.87 -8.75 -24.25
CA TYR A 52 13.00 -9.22 -22.88
C TYR A 52 14.43 -9.04 -22.36
N GLN A 53 14.73 -7.85 -21.86
CA GLN A 53 15.79 -7.67 -20.87
C GLN A 53 15.11 -7.49 -19.52
N CYS A 54 14.95 -8.59 -18.80
CA CYS A 54 14.60 -8.62 -17.39
C CYS A 54 15.72 -7.91 -16.60
N ARG A 55 15.68 -6.57 -16.60
CA ARG A 55 16.59 -5.73 -15.82
C ARG A 55 16.41 -6.14 -14.36
N HIS A 56 17.50 -6.58 -13.76
CA HIS A 56 17.62 -7.35 -12.51
C HIS A 56 17.16 -6.61 -11.22
N SER A 57 16.34 -5.56 -11.33
CA SER A 57 15.80 -4.80 -10.19
C SER A 57 14.43 -4.20 -10.55
N GLN A 58 13.48 -5.05 -10.94
CA GLN A 58 12.08 -4.65 -11.01
C GLN A 58 11.53 -4.55 -9.59
N SER A 59 11.62 -3.36 -8.98
CA SER A 59 11.03 -3.08 -7.67
C SER A 59 9.53 -3.39 -7.71
N ARG A 60 9.13 -4.49 -7.07
CA ARG A 60 7.74 -4.93 -7.01
C ARG A 60 7.02 -4.14 -5.91
N LEU A 61 5.89 -3.53 -6.24
CA LEU A 61 5.00 -2.97 -5.23
C LEU A 61 4.45 -4.13 -4.37
N LEU A 62 4.70 -4.10 -3.06
CA LEU A 62 4.31 -5.16 -2.13
C LEU A 62 2.99 -4.87 -1.43
N ALA A 63 2.77 -3.62 -1.05
CA ALA A 63 1.60 -3.17 -0.30
C ALA A 63 1.40 -1.66 -0.47
N ILE A 64 0.21 -1.18 -0.14
CA ILE A 64 -0.11 0.25 -0.06
C ILE A 64 -0.58 0.58 1.36
N ILE A 65 -0.10 1.70 1.91
CA ILE A 65 -0.55 2.23 3.22
C ILE A 65 -1.36 3.50 2.97
N GLY A 66 -2.54 3.62 3.59
CA GLY A 66 -3.51 4.71 3.37
C GLY A 66 -4.80 4.22 2.70
N ASP A 67 -5.77 5.09 2.37
CA ASP A 67 -5.79 6.55 2.57
C ASP A 67 -6.39 6.92 3.96
N ALA A 68 -6.39 8.22 4.30
CA ALA A 68 -7.01 8.76 5.50
C ALA A 68 -8.53 8.95 5.37
N GLY A 69 -9.08 9.03 4.16
CA GLY A 69 -10.51 9.16 3.92
C GLY A 69 -11.17 7.83 3.54
N MET A 70 -12.40 7.59 4.02
CA MET A 70 -13.11 6.32 3.81
C MET A 70 -13.41 6.04 2.33
N ALA A 71 -13.91 7.04 1.60
CA ALA A 71 -14.30 6.87 0.19
C ALA A 71 -13.08 6.53 -0.71
N GLN A 72 -11.95 7.15 -0.42
CA GLN A 72 -10.67 6.92 -1.10
C GLN A 72 -10.15 5.53 -0.76
N THR A 73 -10.16 5.16 0.53
CA THR A 73 -9.75 3.83 0.99
C THR A 73 -10.56 2.71 0.37
N VAL A 74 -11.90 2.82 0.33
CA VAL A 74 -12.77 1.80 -0.31
C VAL A 74 -12.51 1.72 -1.81
N ALA A 75 -12.46 2.85 -2.50
CA ALA A 75 -12.22 2.87 -3.95
C ALA A 75 -10.85 2.29 -4.31
N MET A 76 -9.80 2.63 -3.53
CA MET A 76 -8.48 2.03 -3.69
C MET A 76 -8.52 0.52 -3.44
N ALA A 77 -9.22 0.07 -2.40
CA ALA A 77 -9.25 -1.34 -2.03
C ALA A 77 -9.94 -2.19 -3.10
N GLN A 78 -11.02 -1.69 -3.71
CA GLN A 78 -11.66 -2.33 -4.86
C GLN A 78 -10.68 -2.50 -6.03
N LEU A 79 -9.93 -1.46 -6.38
CA LEU A 79 -8.95 -1.53 -7.48
C LEU A 79 -7.78 -2.46 -7.13
N LEU A 80 -7.23 -2.36 -5.94
CA LEU A 80 -6.11 -3.19 -5.48
C LEU A 80 -6.51 -4.65 -5.30
N GLY A 81 -7.78 -4.93 -5.05
CA GLY A 81 -8.38 -6.27 -5.09
C GLY A 81 -8.13 -6.98 -6.42
N LEU A 82 -8.25 -6.26 -7.54
CA LEU A 82 -7.98 -6.80 -8.88
C LEU A 82 -6.50 -7.18 -9.07
N TYR A 83 -5.59 -6.41 -8.47
CA TYR A 83 -4.14 -6.66 -8.51
C TYR A 83 -3.66 -7.62 -7.40
N ARG A 84 -4.56 -8.07 -6.51
CA ARG A 84 -4.23 -8.84 -5.30
C ARG A 84 -3.13 -8.18 -4.46
N LEU A 85 -3.18 -6.84 -4.36
CA LEU A 85 -2.24 -6.06 -3.58
C LEU A 85 -2.86 -5.71 -2.23
N PRO A 86 -2.19 -6.03 -1.11
CA PRO A 86 -2.71 -5.69 0.21
C PRO A 86 -2.71 -4.17 0.42
N GLN A 87 -3.79 -3.67 1.00
CA GLN A 87 -3.95 -2.29 1.43
C GLN A 87 -4.09 -2.23 2.95
N ILE A 88 -3.29 -1.38 3.57
CA ILE A 88 -3.31 -1.11 5.00
C ILE A 88 -3.88 0.29 5.20
N PRO A 89 -5.17 0.45 5.60
CA PRO A 89 -5.76 1.75 5.81
C PRO A 89 -5.08 2.44 6.99
N LYS A 90 -5.26 3.76 7.08
CA LYS A 90 -4.79 4.50 8.26
C LYS A 90 -5.60 4.04 9.47
N ASN A 91 -4.96 3.97 10.64
CA ASN A 91 -5.61 3.53 11.87
C ASN A 91 -6.60 4.60 12.36
N ASP A 92 -7.81 4.60 11.80
CA ASP A 92 -8.96 5.41 12.15
C ASP A 92 -10.13 4.48 12.52
N SER A 93 -10.81 4.76 13.62
CA SER A 93 -11.95 3.99 14.12
C SER A 93 -13.03 3.76 13.05
N ARG A 94 -13.23 4.72 12.14
CA ARG A 94 -14.21 4.59 11.05
C ARG A 94 -13.75 3.63 9.95
N GLN A 95 -12.46 3.62 9.65
CA GLN A 95 -11.87 2.70 8.66
C GLN A 95 -11.81 1.26 9.19
N LYS A 96 -11.75 1.11 10.52
CA LYS A 96 -11.85 -0.21 11.14
C LYS A 96 -13.20 -0.89 10.88
N ALA A 97 -14.30 -0.15 11.01
CA ALA A 97 -15.64 -0.66 10.76
C ALA A 97 -15.80 -1.11 9.29
N VAL A 98 -15.30 -0.31 8.35
CA VAL A 98 -15.43 -0.58 6.90
C VAL A 98 -14.77 -1.89 6.46
N ALA A 99 -13.58 -2.24 6.99
CA ALA A 99 -12.98 -3.52 6.61
C ALA A 99 -13.66 -4.74 7.25
N LEU A 100 -14.32 -4.54 8.39
CA LEU A 100 -15.04 -5.61 9.09
C LEU A 100 -16.43 -5.85 8.46
N GLU A 101 -17.03 -4.83 7.87
CA GLU A 101 -18.36 -4.92 7.25
C GLU A 101 -18.35 -5.39 5.80
N SER A 102 -17.24 -5.30 5.07
CA SER A 102 -17.22 -5.62 3.64
C SER A 102 -16.60 -6.98 3.35
N SER A 103 -17.45 -7.98 3.06
CA SER A 103 -17.06 -9.30 2.57
C SER A 103 -16.37 -9.28 1.19
N GLU A 104 -16.36 -8.14 0.49
CA GLU A 104 -15.78 -7.99 -0.85
C GLU A 104 -14.36 -7.41 -0.84
N LEU A 105 -13.88 -6.90 0.31
CA LEU A 105 -12.58 -6.22 0.43
C LEU A 105 -11.50 -7.12 1.01
N HIS A 106 -11.28 -8.29 0.39
CA HIS A 106 -10.31 -9.30 0.86
C HIS A 106 -8.85 -8.81 0.96
N THR A 107 -8.48 -7.75 0.27
CA THR A 107 -7.11 -7.19 0.29
C THR A 107 -6.88 -6.16 1.39
N LEU A 108 -7.93 -5.77 2.13
CA LEU A 108 -7.82 -4.76 3.17
C LEU A 108 -7.35 -5.41 4.48
N VAL A 109 -6.15 -5.04 4.95
CA VAL A 109 -5.52 -5.56 6.16
C VAL A 109 -5.37 -4.45 7.18
N GLN A 110 -5.89 -4.62 8.40
CA GLN A 110 -5.74 -3.63 9.45
C GLN A 110 -4.49 -3.87 10.30
N MET A 111 -3.77 -2.79 10.62
CA MET A 111 -2.79 -2.82 11.73
C MET A 111 -3.54 -2.66 13.05
N ALA A 112 -3.76 -3.75 13.78
CA ALA A 112 -4.22 -3.69 15.16
C ALA A 112 -3.04 -3.39 16.09
N LEU A 113 -3.23 -2.46 17.04
CA LEU A 113 -2.35 -2.36 18.20
C LEU A 113 -2.64 -3.57 19.09
N GLY A 114 -1.64 -4.41 19.36
CA GLY A 114 -1.71 -5.31 20.49
C GLY A 114 -1.73 -4.46 21.75
N THR A 115 -2.87 -4.36 22.41
CA THR A 115 -2.92 -3.79 23.76
C THR A 115 -2.17 -4.76 24.66
N THR A 116 -0.97 -4.40 25.09
CA THR A 116 -0.40 -4.96 26.31
C THR A 116 -1.24 -4.41 27.46
N GLU A 117 -2.25 -5.17 27.89
CA GLU A 117 -2.78 -5.00 29.23
C GLU A 117 -1.65 -5.37 30.21
N ALA A 118 -1.33 -4.43 31.10
CA ALA A 118 -0.48 -4.62 32.27
C ALA A 118 -1.30 -4.20 33.49
#